data_AF-A0A7G8QRE5-F1
#
_entry.id   AF-A0A7G8QRE5-F1
#
_cell.length_a   1.000
_cell.length_b   1.000
_cell.length_c   1.000
_cell.angle_alpha   90.00
_cell.angle_beta   90.00
_cell.angle_gamma   90.00
#
_symmetry.space_group_name_H-M   'P 1'
#
loop_
_entity.id
_entity.type
_entity.pdbx_description
1 polymer ?
#
loop_
_entity_poly.entity_id
_entity_poly.type
_entity_poly.pdbx_seq_one_letter_code
_entity_poly.pdbx_strand_id
1 'polypeptide(L)'
;MLTPAQRHFQKVMAERRGISDERDAETRTAHEQILFRLHMHKSSLSQIQSRQAKAAVKASILPEFQGWIDGTIEGDSGRADPVITTLMVWAVDCSDYALALRIGRYVVKHGLSMPDDNYRRPAPTVLTEEICNPILNLATTDAGADLSGYIAMLDELADIVADSDMPDEVRAKLCKVRAFCRRDTEDAETKGEALKLFREAMSLNPGAGVKREIASLVSALKKAPQTSVTGDDAVDETSFSGATTVETPAAEKTTRTRKQAKAATGTKAATRRTAAKKTTKIATK
;
A
#
# COMPACT_ATOMS: atom_id res chain seq x y z
N MET A 1 -27.89 -9.90 -8.06
CA MET A 1 -28.08 -8.77 -7.13
C MET A 1 -29.00 -9.21 -5.99
N LEU A 2 -28.72 -8.76 -4.76
CA LEU A 2 -29.58 -9.06 -3.60
C LEU A 2 -30.85 -8.23 -3.65
N THR A 3 -31.92 -8.78 -3.11
CA THR A 3 -33.15 -8.03 -2.87
C THR A 3 -32.93 -6.97 -1.78
N PRO A 4 -33.71 -5.86 -1.77
CA PRO A 4 -33.62 -4.85 -0.71
C PRO A 4 -33.77 -5.44 0.70
N ALA A 5 -34.67 -6.42 0.87
CA ALA A 5 -34.88 -7.12 2.14
C ALA A 5 -33.64 -7.92 2.57
N GLN A 6 -32.99 -8.65 1.64
CA GLN A 6 -31.76 -9.38 1.95
C GLN A 6 -30.61 -8.44 2.32
N ARG A 7 -30.48 -7.30 1.65
CA ARG A 7 -29.47 -6.29 1.98
C ARG A 7 -29.71 -5.70 3.36
N HIS A 8 -30.95 -5.31 3.65
CA HIS A 8 -31.33 -4.78 4.96
C HIS A 8 -31.10 -5.80 6.07
N PHE A 9 -31.48 -7.07 5.85
CA PHE A 9 -31.23 -8.14 6.81
C PHE A 9 -29.73 -8.31 7.10
N GLN A 10 -28.88 -8.36 6.07
CA GLN A 10 -27.43 -8.43 6.27
C GLN A 10 -26.90 -7.24 7.06
N LYS A 11 -27.37 -6.03 6.75
CA LYS A 11 -26.98 -4.80 7.44
C LYS A 11 -27.32 -4.86 8.92
N VAL A 12 -28.58 -5.15 9.25
CA VAL A 12 -29.03 -5.24 10.65
C VAL A 12 -28.28 -6.34 11.41
N MET A 13 -28.02 -7.49 10.79
CA MET A 13 -27.30 -8.58 11.45
C MET A 13 -25.81 -8.26 11.68
N ALA A 14 -25.16 -7.58 10.73
CA ALA A 14 -23.78 -7.13 10.88
C ALA A 14 -23.64 -6.05 11.97
N GLU A 15 -24.57 -5.10 12.01
CA GLU A 15 -24.62 -4.05 13.04
C GLU A 15 -24.83 -4.65 14.44
N ARG A 16 -25.84 -5.51 14.60
CA ARG A 16 -26.15 -6.15 15.89
C ARG A 16 -25.02 -7.03 16.43
N ARG A 17 -24.28 -7.71 15.55
CA ARG A 17 -23.10 -8.50 15.93
C ARG A 17 -22.05 -7.66 16.66
N GLY A 18 -22.01 -6.37 16.37
CA GLY A 18 -21.11 -5.43 17.04
C GLY A 18 -21.55 -5.01 18.44
N ILE A 19 -22.86 -4.97 18.70
CA ILE A 19 -23.45 -4.39 19.92
C ILE A 19 -23.56 -5.41 21.06
N SER A 20 -23.90 -6.67 20.75
CA SER A 20 -24.11 -7.68 21.79
C SER A 20 -22.88 -8.57 21.99
N ASP A 21 -22.44 -8.71 23.25
CA ASP A 21 -21.62 -9.84 23.69
C ASP A 21 -22.48 -11.07 24.01
N GLU A 22 -23.79 -10.87 24.15
CA GLU A 22 -24.74 -11.98 24.15
C GLU A 22 -24.69 -12.69 22.80
N ARG A 23 -24.48 -14.01 22.88
CA ARG A 23 -24.39 -14.94 21.77
C ARG A 23 -25.75 -15.14 21.12
N ASP A 24 -26.34 -14.09 20.57
CA ASP A 24 -27.54 -14.18 19.75
C ASP A 24 -27.27 -15.22 18.66
N ALA A 25 -28.11 -16.26 18.65
CA ALA A 25 -27.96 -17.36 17.71
C ALA A 25 -28.16 -16.86 16.28
N GLU A 26 -29.05 -15.88 16.08
CA GLU A 26 -29.36 -15.33 14.76
C GLU A 26 -28.16 -14.58 14.16
N THR A 27 -27.50 -13.73 14.93
CA THR A 27 -26.31 -12.98 14.46
C THR A 27 -25.13 -13.91 14.17
N ARG A 28 -24.93 -14.95 14.98
CA ARG A 28 -23.91 -15.99 14.73
C ARG A 28 -24.20 -16.75 13.44
N THR A 29 -25.42 -17.21 13.26
CA THR A 29 -25.83 -17.91 12.03
C THR A 29 -25.69 -17.01 10.81
N ALA A 30 -26.06 -15.73 10.90
CA ALA A 30 -25.87 -14.77 9.80
C ALA A 30 -24.38 -14.57 9.45
N HIS A 31 -23.51 -14.48 10.46
CA HIS A 31 -22.07 -14.40 10.26
C HIS A 31 -21.48 -15.68 9.64
N GLU A 32 -21.91 -16.86 10.09
CA GLU A 32 -21.50 -18.14 9.49
C GLU A 32 -21.93 -18.24 8.02
N GLN A 33 -23.13 -17.77 7.68
CA GLN A 33 -23.61 -17.72 6.30
C GLN A 33 -22.77 -16.78 5.43
N ILE A 34 -22.39 -15.60 5.93
CA ILE A 34 -21.57 -14.66 5.15
C ILE A 34 -20.14 -15.19 4.96
N LEU A 35 -19.58 -15.87 5.97
CA LEU A 35 -18.30 -16.56 5.89
C LEU A 35 -18.33 -17.70 4.88
N PHE A 36 -19.39 -18.53 4.92
CA PHE A 36 -19.57 -19.62 3.98
C PHE A 36 -19.64 -19.09 2.54
N ARG A 37 -20.41 -18.01 2.30
CA ARG A 37 -20.47 -17.37 0.98
C ARG A 37 -19.10 -16.86 0.53
N LEU A 38 -18.36 -16.20 1.42
CA LEU A 38 -17.00 -15.75 1.11
C LEU A 38 -16.09 -16.93 0.74
N HIS A 39 -16.17 -18.04 1.47
CA HIS A 39 -15.37 -19.23 1.19
C HIS A 39 -15.69 -19.84 -0.18
N MET A 40 -16.97 -19.95 -0.53
CA MET A 40 -17.40 -20.39 -1.87
C MET A 40 -16.81 -19.51 -2.97
N HIS A 41 -16.90 -18.19 -2.81
CA HIS A 41 -16.32 -17.23 -3.77
C HIS A 41 -14.79 -17.33 -3.83
N LYS A 42 -14.09 -17.49 -2.70
CA LYS A 42 -12.63 -17.74 -2.66
C LYS A 42 -12.27 -19.01 -3.43
N SER A 43 -13.04 -20.09 -3.28
CA SER A 43 -12.84 -21.36 -4.00
C SER A 43 -13.07 -21.22 -5.51
N SER A 44 -14.09 -20.46 -5.93
CA SER A 44 -14.31 -20.17 -7.35
C SER A 44 -13.16 -19.33 -7.94
N LEU A 45 -12.72 -18.31 -7.20
CA LEU A 45 -11.59 -17.46 -7.60
C LEU A 45 -10.28 -18.24 -7.70
N SER A 46 -10.05 -19.26 -6.87
CA SER A 46 -8.81 -20.04 -6.91
C SER A 46 -8.63 -20.82 -8.22
N GLN A 47 -9.72 -21.10 -8.95
CA GLN A 47 -9.68 -21.76 -10.26
C GLN A 47 -9.22 -20.83 -11.40
N ILE A 48 -9.20 -19.52 -11.16
CA ILE A 48 -8.81 -18.51 -12.15
C ILE A 48 -7.34 -18.17 -11.98
N GLN A 49 -6.54 -18.25 -13.05
CA GLN A 49 -5.11 -17.90 -12.96
C GLN A 49 -4.88 -16.38 -13.13
N SER A 50 -5.58 -15.75 -14.07
CA SER A 50 -5.38 -14.32 -14.37
C SER A 50 -5.85 -13.42 -13.23
N ARG A 51 -4.99 -12.48 -12.82
CA ARG A 51 -5.31 -11.45 -11.82
C ARG A 51 -6.40 -10.49 -12.30
N GLN A 52 -6.34 -10.08 -13.56
CA GLN A 52 -7.36 -9.21 -14.15
C GLN A 52 -8.72 -9.91 -14.24
N ALA A 53 -8.74 -11.20 -14.61
CA ALA A 53 -9.99 -11.98 -14.62
C ALA A 53 -10.54 -12.17 -13.19
N LYS A 54 -9.67 -12.42 -12.21
CA LYS A 54 -10.07 -12.44 -10.79
C LYS A 54 -10.66 -11.11 -10.34
N ALA A 55 -10.06 -9.98 -10.72
CA ALA A 55 -10.56 -8.65 -10.38
C ALA A 55 -11.95 -8.39 -10.96
N ALA A 56 -12.20 -8.78 -12.21
CA ALA A 56 -13.52 -8.68 -12.82
C ALA A 56 -14.59 -9.51 -12.09
N VAL A 57 -14.24 -10.72 -11.65
CA VAL A 57 -15.14 -11.58 -10.87
C VAL A 57 -15.35 -11.02 -9.45
N LYS A 58 -14.32 -10.51 -8.79
CA LYS A 58 -14.46 -9.83 -7.48
C LYS A 58 -15.40 -8.62 -7.60
N ALA A 59 -15.31 -7.85 -8.67
CA ALA A 59 -16.16 -6.68 -8.90
C ALA A 59 -17.65 -7.07 -9.04
N SER A 60 -17.96 -8.22 -9.66
CA SER A 60 -19.35 -8.69 -9.75
C SER A 60 -19.89 -9.27 -8.43
N ILE A 61 -18.99 -9.75 -7.56
CA ILE A 61 -19.31 -10.34 -6.25
C ILE A 61 -19.47 -9.29 -5.14
N LEU A 62 -18.65 -8.23 -5.12
CA LEU A 62 -18.66 -7.19 -4.08
C LEU A 62 -20.06 -6.63 -3.76
N PRO A 63 -20.96 -6.36 -4.73
CA PRO A 63 -22.33 -5.94 -4.46
C PRO A 63 -23.15 -6.87 -3.56
N GLU A 64 -22.79 -8.16 -3.49
CA GLU A 64 -23.46 -9.15 -2.64
C GLU A 64 -23.19 -9.00 -1.14
N PHE A 65 -22.13 -8.27 -0.80
CA PHE A 65 -21.67 -8.05 0.57
C PHE A 65 -21.99 -6.65 1.08
N GLN A 66 -22.59 -5.78 0.26
CA GLN A 66 -22.84 -4.38 0.62
C GLN A 66 -23.63 -4.22 1.92
N GLY A 67 -24.65 -5.04 2.14
CA GLY A 67 -25.40 -5.01 3.40
C GLY A 67 -24.49 -5.31 4.59
N TRP A 68 -23.64 -6.33 4.49
CA TRP A 68 -22.68 -6.67 5.54
C TRP A 68 -21.64 -5.57 5.78
N ILE A 69 -21.11 -4.96 4.71
CA ILE A 69 -20.17 -3.84 4.78
C ILE A 69 -20.82 -2.65 5.51
N ASP A 70 -22.00 -2.24 5.07
CA ASP A 70 -22.73 -1.11 5.66
C ASP A 70 -23.00 -1.35 7.14
N GLY A 71 -23.55 -2.51 7.50
CA GLY A 71 -23.88 -2.82 8.88
C GLY A 71 -22.65 -2.94 9.78
N THR A 72 -21.53 -3.48 9.28
CA THR A 72 -20.31 -3.57 10.10
C THR A 72 -19.69 -2.20 10.35
N ILE A 73 -19.65 -1.34 9.33
CA ILE A 73 -19.09 0.01 9.47
C ILE A 73 -20.00 0.88 10.33
N GLU A 74 -21.32 0.83 10.14
CA GLU A 74 -22.28 1.60 10.94
C GLU A 74 -22.36 1.13 12.39
N GLY A 75 -22.20 -0.19 12.63
CA GLY A 75 -22.12 -0.74 13.98
C GLY A 75 -20.83 -0.35 14.72
N ASP A 76 -19.78 0.08 14.01
CA ASP A 76 -18.51 0.64 14.50
C ASP A 76 -17.86 -0.11 15.68
N SER A 77 -18.05 -1.42 15.78
CA SER A 77 -17.74 -2.15 17.02
C SER A 77 -16.30 -2.59 17.18
N GLY A 78 -15.50 -2.54 16.10
CA GLY A 78 -14.14 -3.08 16.08
C GLY A 78 -14.05 -4.60 16.26
N ARG A 79 -15.15 -5.33 16.14
CA ARG A 79 -15.13 -6.79 16.29
C ARG A 79 -14.38 -7.40 15.11
N ALA A 80 -13.48 -8.35 15.40
CA ALA A 80 -12.77 -9.09 14.37
C ALA A 80 -13.73 -9.69 13.34
N ASP A 81 -13.50 -9.34 12.07
CA ASP A 81 -14.30 -9.78 10.95
C ASP A 81 -13.39 -10.03 9.73
N PRO A 82 -13.04 -11.31 9.45
CA PRO A 82 -12.20 -11.63 8.30
C PRO A 82 -12.92 -11.44 6.96
N VAL A 83 -14.25 -11.30 6.95
CA VAL A 83 -15.00 -10.93 5.75
C VAL A 83 -14.67 -9.48 5.39
N ILE A 84 -14.77 -8.56 6.34
CA ILE A 84 -14.49 -7.13 6.10
C ILE A 84 -13.06 -6.89 5.65
N THR A 85 -12.07 -7.50 6.32
CA THR A 85 -10.66 -7.33 5.94
C THR A 85 -10.34 -7.97 4.59
N THR A 86 -11.01 -9.06 4.20
CA THR A 86 -10.90 -9.63 2.85
C THR A 86 -11.53 -8.71 1.79
N LEU A 87 -12.73 -8.17 2.06
CA LEU A 87 -13.45 -7.30 1.12
C LEU A 87 -12.71 -5.98 0.89
N MET A 88 -12.00 -5.47 1.89
CA MET A 88 -11.09 -4.32 1.74
C MET A 88 -10.08 -4.56 0.61
N VAL A 89 -9.40 -5.71 0.62
CA VAL A 89 -8.38 -5.99 -0.39
C VAL A 89 -9.01 -6.30 -1.74
N TRP A 90 -10.17 -6.97 -1.78
CA TRP A 90 -10.90 -7.17 -3.03
C TRP A 90 -11.34 -5.86 -3.67
N ALA A 91 -11.73 -4.85 -2.89
CA ALA A 91 -12.01 -3.52 -3.41
C ALA A 91 -10.78 -2.89 -4.06
N VAL A 92 -9.59 -3.03 -3.45
CA VAL A 92 -8.32 -2.59 -4.06
C VAL A 92 -8.02 -3.34 -5.35
N ASP A 93 -8.17 -4.67 -5.36
CA ASP A 93 -7.96 -5.49 -6.57
C ASP A 93 -8.85 -5.04 -7.74
N CYS A 94 -10.06 -4.57 -7.45
CA CYS A 94 -11.02 -4.05 -8.41
C CYS A 94 -10.79 -2.57 -8.78
N SER A 95 -9.79 -1.92 -8.18
CA SER A 95 -9.58 -0.46 -8.27
C SER A 95 -10.78 0.38 -7.81
N ASP A 96 -11.66 -0.19 -6.97
CA ASP A 96 -12.71 0.55 -6.27
C ASP A 96 -12.12 1.17 -5.01
N TYR A 97 -11.32 2.23 -5.22
CA TYR A 97 -10.59 2.90 -4.14
C TYR A 97 -11.52 3.58 -3.14
N ALA A 98 -12.70 4.04 -3.58
CA ALA A 98 -13.69 4.63 -2.69
C ALA A 98 -14.18 3.60 -1.66
N LEU A 99 -14.54 2.38 -2.12
CA LEU A 99 -14.92 1.31 -1.21
C LEU A 99 -13.74 0.83 -0.37
N ALA A 100 -12.55 0.70 -0.96
CA ALA A 100 -11.35 0.26 -0.26
C ALA A 100 -10.98 1.20 0.89
N LEU A 101 -11.02 2.52 0.68
CA LEU A 101 -10.74 3.51 1.71
C LEU A 101 -11.84 3.59 2.76
N ARG A 102 -13.11 3.46 2.35
CA ARG A 102 -14.25 3.39 3.29
C ARG A 102 -14.09 2.22 4.26
N ILE A 103 -13.78 1.02 3.75
CA ILE A 103 -13.53 -0.16 4.60
C ILE A 103 -12.21 0.01 5.37
N GLY A 104 -11.16 0.49 4.69
CA GLY A 104 -9.82 0.66 5.23
C GLY A 104 -9.78 1.59 6.43
N ARG A 105 -10.55 2.68 6.42
CA ARG A 105 -10.71 3.59 7.56
C ARG A 105 -11.19 2.86 8.80
N TYR A 106 -12.23 2.02 8.67
CA TYR A 106 -12.75 1.22 9.78
C TYR A 106 -11.73 0.18 10.25
N VAL A 107 -11.13 -0.55 9.32
CA VAL A 107 -10.15 -1.62 9.60
C VAL A 107 -8.92 -1.06 10.34
N VAL A 108 -8.38 0.08 9.89
CA VAL A 108 -7.20 0.73 10.49
C VAL A 108 -7.55 1.35 11.84
N LYS A 109 -8.67 2.09 11.94
CA LYS A 109 -9.15 2.69 13.20
C LYS A 109 -9.25 1.67 14.33
N HIS A 110 -9.75 0.47 14.04
CA HIS A 110 -9.96 -0.59 15.03
C HIS A 110 -8.82 -1.61 15.11
N GLY A 111 -7.75 -1.44 14.33
CA GLY A 111 -6.60 -2.34 14.33
C GLY A 111 -6.95 -3.79 13.97
N LEU A 112 -7.88 -4.01 13.04
CA LEU A 112 -8.34 -5.36 12.72
C LEU A 112 -7.25 -6.19 12.04
N SER A 113 -7.12 -7.45 12.48
CA SER A 113 -6.15 -8.38 11.93
C SER A 113 -6.46 -8.74 10.48
N MET A 114 -5.41 -8.73 9.66
CA MET A 114 -5.50 -9.20 8.27
C MET A 114 -5.56 -10.73 8.21
N PRO A 115 -6.17 -11.32 7.16
CA PRO A 115 -6.19 -12.77 6.97
C PRO A 115 -4.80 -13.37 6.72
N ASP A 116 -4.44 -14.42 7.47
CA ASP A 116 -3.12 -15.07 7.43
C ASP A 116 -2.78 -15.74 6.10
N ASP A 117 -3.79 -16.06 5.29
CA ASP A 117 -3.67 -16.82 4.04
C ASP A 117 -2.87 -16.08 2.97
N ASN A 118 -2.92 -14.74 2.96
CA ASN A 118 -2.22 -13.91 1.98
C ASN A 118 -1.50 -12.68 2.57
N TYR A 119 -1.79 -12.30 3.82
CA TYR A 119 -1.30 -11.05 4.39
C TYR A 119 -0.66 -11.30 5.76
N ARG A 120 0.65 -11.11 5.84
CA ARG A 120 1.41 -11.21 7.10
C ARG A 120 1.72 -9.84 7.74
N ARG A 121 1.26 -8.77 7.09
CA ARG A 121 1.52 -7.38 7.49
C ARG A 121 0.25 -6.77 8.09
N PRO A 122 0.39 -5.79 9.00
CA PRO A 122 -0.75 -5.05 9.53
C PRO A 122 -1.58 -4.38 8.44
N ALA A 123 -2.86 -4.18 8.71
CA ALA A 123 -3.81 -3.56 7.78
C ALA A 123 -3.35 -2.23 7.13
N PRO A 124 -2.81 -1.23 7.87
CA PRO A 124 -2.36 0.01 7.24
C PRO A 124 -1.25 -0.21 6.22
N THR A 125 -0.35 -1.17 6.48
CA THR A 125 0.70 -1.55 5.54
C THR A 125 0.12 -2.19 4.29
N VAL A 126 -0.79 -3.16 4.43
CA VAL A 126 -1.42 -3.84 3.29
C VAL A 126 -2.20 -2.85 2.44
N LEU A 127 -3.07 -2.05 3.06
CA LEU A 127 -3.89 -1.05 2.36
C LEU A 127 -3.01 -0.08 1.55
N THR A 128 -1.95 0.43 2.18
CA THR A 128 -1.02 1.37 1.53
C THR A 128 -0.29 0.72 0.35
N GLU A 129 0.27 -0.47 0.53
CA GLU A 129 1.02 -1.13 -0.54
C GLU A 129 0.14 -1.52 -1.72
N GLU A 130 -1.01 -2.13 -1.46
CA GLU A 130 -1.91 -2.62 -2.51
C GLU A 130 -2.48 -1.46 -3.34
N ILE A 131 -2.74 -0.29 -2.74
CA ILE A 131 -3.18 0.91 -3.49
C ILE A 131 -2.00 1.57 -4.23
N CYS A 132 -0.84 1.72 -3.59
CA CYS A 132 0.28 2.44 -4.18
C CYS A 132 0.95 1.67 -5.33
N ASN A 133 1.06 0.34 -5.24
CA ASN A 133 1.77 -0.47 -6.23
C ASN A 133 1.25 -0.32 -7.67
N PRO A 134 -0.07 -0.42 -7.97
CA PRO A 134 -0.58 -0.26 -9.33
C PRO A 134 -0.42 1.16 -9.87
N ILE A 135 -0.63 2.18 -9.03
CA ILE A 135 -0.46 3.60 -9.42
C ILE A 135 1.01 3.88 -9.73
N LEU A 136 1.93 3.38 -8.90
CA LEU A 136 3.36 3.52 -9.15
C LEU A 136 3.80 2.80 -10.42
N ASN A 137 3.24 1.61 -10.68
CA ASN A 137 3.49 0.89 -11.92
C ASN A 137 3.13 1.77 -13.12
N LEU A 138 1.89 2.29 -13.15
CA LEU A 138 1.41 3.20 -14.18
C LEU A 138 2.34 4.40 -14.37
N ALA A 139 2.70 5.09 -13.28
CA ALA A 139 3.61 6.24 -13.30
C ALA A 139 5.00 5.95 -13.90
N THR A 140 5.46 4.69 -13.78
CA THR A 140 6.79 4.28 -14.27
C THR A 140 6.76 3.69 -15.68
N THR A 141 5.64 3.11 -16.10
CA THR A 141 5.50 2.50 -17.43
C THR A 141 4.98 3.48 -18.47
N ASP A 142 4.24 4.51 -18.06
CA ASP A 142 3.70 5.54 -18.92
C ASP A 142 4.00 6.92 -18.34
N ALA A 143 5.00 7.59 -18.91
CA ALA A 143 5.42 8.92 -18.47
C ALA A 143 4.38 10.02 -18.77
N GLY A 144 3.41 9.76 -19.66
CA GLY A 144 2.35 10.69 -20.02
C GLY A 144 1.00 10.39 -19.35
N ALA A 145 0.93 9.38 -18.48
CA ALA A 145 -0.29 9.05 -17.77
C ALA A 145 -0.72 10.21 -16.87
N ASP A 146 -1.97 10.65 -17.01
CA ASP A 146 -2.57 11.58 -16.07
C ASP A 146 -2.86 10.86 -14.75
N LEU A 147 -2.16 11.28 -13.69
CA LEU A 147 -2.27 10.74 -12.34
C LEU A 147 -3.02 11.68 -11.39
N SER A 148 -3.45 12.85 -11.87
CA SER A 148 -4.09 13.89 -11.04
C SER A 148 -5.38 13.39 -10.38
N GLY A 149 -6.11 12.49 -11.06
CA GLY A 149 -7.30 11.84 -10.51
C GLY A 149 -7.05 11.02 -9.25
N TYR A 150 -5.79 10.64 -8.95
CA TYR A 150 -5.44 9.88 -7.75
C TYR A 150 -5.18 10.74 -6.51
N ILE A 151 -5.07 12.06 -6.66
CA ILE A 151 -4.64 12.96 -5.59
C ILE A 151 -5.52 12.83 -4.35
N ALA A 152 -6.84 12.99 -4.51
CA ALA A 152 -7.78 13.04 -3.38
C ALA A 152 -7.80 11.72 -2.59
N MET A 153 -7.85 10.57 -3.26
CA MET A 153 -7.86 9.27 -2.56
C MET A 153 -6.52 8.94 -1.89
N LEU A 154 -5.38 9.42 -2.44
CA LEU A 154 -4.08 9.19 -1.81
C LEU A 154 -3.83 10.10 -0.60
N ASP A 155 -4.41 11.30 -0.60
CA ASP A 155 -4.45 12.15 0.60
C ASP A 155 -5.33 11.50 1.67
N GLU A 156 -6.52 11.01 1.30
CA GLU A 156 -7.38 10.27 2.23
C GLU A 156 -6.69 9.03 2.81
N LEU A 157 -5.97 8.27 1.97
CA LEU A 157 -5.16 7.14 2.42
C LEU A 157 -4.09 7.59 3.43
N ALA A 158 -3.39 8.70 3.15
CA ALA A 158 -2.38 9.23 4.05
C ALA A 158 -2.97 9.63 5.41
N ASP A 159 -4.17 10.22 5.42
CA ASP A 159 -4.88 10.56 6.65
C ASP A 159 -5.30 9.30 7.43
N ILE A 160 -5.80 8.27 6.74
CA ILE A 160 -6.20 6.99 7.38
C ILE A 160 -5.02 6.34 8.11
N VAL A 161 -3.81 6.41 7.54
CA VAL A 161 -2.63 5.69 8.05
C VAL A 161 -1.63 6.59 8.79
N ALA A 162 -1.96 7.87 9.01
CA ALA A 162 -1.02 8.88 9.53
C ALA A 162 -0.36 8.47 10.86
N ASP A 163 -1.16 7.92 11.78
CA ASP A 163 -0.74 7.51 13.13
C ASP A 163 -0.36 6.02 13.21
N SER A 164 -0.34 5.31 12.09
CA SER A 164 -0.03 3.88 12.05
C SER A 164 1.47 3.61 12.03
N ASP A 165 1.91 2.62 12.81
CA ASP A 165 3.26 2.07 12.68
C ASP A 165 3.38 1.29 11.36
N MET A 166 4.25 1.76 10.47
CA MET A 166 4.49 1.18 9.16
C MET A 166 5.99 1.22 8.84
N PRO A 167 6.53 0.20 8.13
CA PRO A 167 7.90 0.25 7.64
C PRO A 167 8.17 1.52 6.83
N ASP A 168 9.34 2.12 7.02
CA ASP A 168 9.74 3.35 6.33
C ASP A 168 9.71 3.20 4.81
N GLU A 169 9.97 2.00 4.27
CA GLU A 169 9.87 1.77 2.82
C GLU A 169 8.43 1.91 2.30
N VAL A 170 7.43 1.57 3.12
CA VAL A 170 6.01 1.69 2.77
C VAL A 170 5.54 3.13 2.91
N ARG A 171 5.96 3.83 3.98
CA ARG A 171 5.72 5.28 4.12
C ARG A 171 6.35 6.07 2.96
N ALA A 172 7.60 5.76 2.63
CA ALA A 172 8.30 6.34 1.48
C ALA A 172 7.58 6.08 0.16
N LYS A 173 7.00 4.89 -0.02
CA LYS A 173 6.22 4.53 -1.21
C LYS A 173 4.96 5.41 -1.34
N LEU A 174 4.23 5.63 -0.25
CA LEU A 174 3.06 6.51 -0.25
C LEU A 174 3.44 7.95 -0.60
N CYS A 175 4.48 8.50 0.05
CA CYS A 175 5.00 9.83 -0.28
C CYS A 175 5.41 9.92 -1.76
N LYS A 176 6.10 8.90 -2.27
CA LYS A 176 6.53 8.83 -3.66
C LYS A 176 5.36 8.85 -4.63
N VAL A 177 4.33 8.03 -4.43
CA VAL A 177 3.14 7.99 -5.31
C VAL A 177 2.37 9.30 -5.26
N ARG A 178 2.15 9.87 -4.08
CA ARG A 178 1.52 11.19 -3.93
C ARG A 178 2.28 12.28 -4.68
N ALA A 179 3.61 12.24 -4.67
CA ALA A 179 4.44 13.17 -5.41
C ALA A 179 4.31 13.00 -6.93
N PHE A 180 4.26 11.77 -7.44
CA PHE A 180 4.02 11.53 -8.88
C PHE A 180 2.68 12.10 -9.36
N CYS A 181 1.62 11.97 -8.55
CA CYS A 181 0.32 12.53 -8.89
C CYS A 181 0.29 14.06 -8.99
N ARG A 182 1.29 14.74 -8.39
CA ARG A 182 1.36 16.20 -8.26
C ARG A 182 2.44 16.86 -9.13
N ARG A 183 3.38 16.10 -9.70
CA ARG A 183 4.59 16.68 -10.31
C ARG A 183 4.33 17.40 -11.64
N ASP A 184 3.32 16.94 -12.41
CA ASP A 184 3.09 17.35 -13.80
C ASP A 184 2.07 18.51 -13.94
N THR A 185 1.69 19.14 -12.82
CA THR A 185 0.82 20.33 -12.79
C THR A 185 1.59 21.61 -13.14
N GLU A 186 0.91 22.63 -13.68
CA GLU A 186 1.51 23.96 -13.86
C GLU A 186 1.50 24.82 -12.60
N ASP A 187 0.69 24.46 -11.60
CA ASP A 187 0.62 25.16 -10.33
C ASP A 187 1.92 25.01 -9.51
N ALA A 188 2.53 26.14 -9.13
CA ALA A 188 3.79 26.17 -8.40
C ALA A 188 3.65 25.64 -6.96
N GLU A 189 2.50 25.86 -6.31
CA GLU A 189 2.26 25.37 -4.96
C GLU A 189 2.19 23.84 -4.95
N THR A 190 1.38 23.24 -5.83
CA THR A 190 1.26 21.79 -5.98
C THR A 190 2.58 21.14 -6.42
N LYS A 191 3.36 21.77 -7.32
CA LYS A 191 4.74 21.32 -7.63
C LYS A 191 5.65 21.37 -6.39
N GLY A 192 5.50 22.40 -5.55
CA GLY A 192 6.19 22.53 -4.27
C GLY A 192 5.86 21.41 -3.29
N GLU A 193 4.60 21.00 -3.20
CA GLU A 193 4.16 19.84 -2.43
C GLU A 193 4.77 18.54 -2.95
N ALA A 194 4.76 18.32 -4.27
CA ALA A 194 5.40 17.16 -4.89
C ALA A 194 6.88 17.05 -4.51
N LEU A 195 7.59 18.18 -4.52
CA LEU A 195 8.99 18.25 -4.12
C LEU A 195 9.19 17.92 -2.63
N LYS A 196 8.33 18.41 -1.73
CA LYS A 196 8.37 18.06 -0.30
C LYS A 196 8.17 16.55 -0.10
N LEU A 197 7.18 15.97 -0.77
CA LEU A 197 6.87 14.54 -0.69
C LEU A 197 8.00 13.66 -1.24
N PHE A 198 8.63 14.03 -2.36
CA PHE A 198 9.79 13.28 -2.85
C PHE A 198 10.99 13.36 -1.90
N ARG A 199 11.22 14.50 -1.26
CA ARG A 199 12.29 14.64 -0.25
C ARG A 199 12.01 13.78 0.97
N GLU A 200 10.77 13.77 1.45
CA GLU A 200 10.35 12.90 2.54
C GLU A 200 10.54 11.42 2.18
N ALA A 201 10.07 11.00 0.99
CA ALA A 201 10.28 9.65 0.49
C ALA A 201 11.77 9.25 0.45
N MET A 202 12.66 10.17 0.02
CA MET A 202 14.10 9.94 0.00
C MET A 202 14.72 9.89 1.41
N SER A 203 14.19 10.65 2.36
CA SER A 203 14.67 10.66 3.74
C SER A 203 14.33 9.35 4.47
N LEU A 204 13.12 8.82 4.23
CA LEU A 204 12.66 7.55 4.77
C LEU A 204 13.34 6.36 4.07
N ASN A 205 13.50 6.43 2.75
CA ASN A 205 14.15 5.39 1.97
C ASN A 205 15.11 6.00 0.92
N PRO A 206 16.44 6.04 1.20
CA PRO A 206 17.42 6.53 0.24
C PRO A 206 17.42 5.77 -1.10
N GLY A 207 16.91 4.53 -1.11
CA GLY A 207 16.72 3.67 -2.28
C GLY A 207 15.43 3.93 -3.06
N ALA A 208 14.61 4.94 -2.69
CA ALA A 208 13.33 5.23 -3.34
C ALA A 208 13.44 5.62 -4.83
N GLY A 209 14.63 6.00 -5.31
CA GLY A 209 14.89 6.27 -6.73
C GLY A 209 14.36 7.61 -7.25
N VAL A 210 14.12 8.59 -6.38
CA VAL A 210 13.46 9.87 -6.71
C VAL A 210 14.40 11.05 -6.96
N LYS A 211 15.72 10.82 -6.98
CA LYS A 211 16.74 11.89 -7.12
C LYS A 211 16.58 12.73 -8.40
N ARG A 212 16.23 12.08 -9.51
CA ARG A 212 15.99 12.75 -10.80
C ARG A 212 14.75 13.64 -10.76
N GLU A 213 13.66 13.13 -10.18
CA GLU A 213 12.40 13.87 -10.02
C GLU A 213 12.61 15.12 -9.15
N ILE A 214 13.34 14.99 -8.03
CA ILE A 214 13.71 16.12 -7.16
C ILE A 214 14.49 17.19 -7.95
N ALA A 215 15.51 16.78 -8.71
CA ALA A 215 16.33 17.71 -9.49
C ALA A 215 15.51 18.44 -10.58
N SER A 216 14.60 17.72 -11.23
CA SER A 216 13.68 18.27 -12.24
C SER A 216 12.75 19.33 -11.63
N LEU A 217 12.07 18.99 -10.53
CA LEU A 217 11.14 19.90 -9.86
C LEU A 217 11.83 21.14 -9.27
N VAL A 218 13.02 20.99 -8.68
CA VAL A 218 13.81 22.14 -8.22
C VAL A 218 14.15 23.08 -9.38
N SER A 219 14.47 22.54 -10.55
CA SER A 219 14.79 23.35 -11.73
C SER A 219 13.55 24.04 -12.30
N ALA A 220 12.40 23.36 -12.33
CA ALA A 220 11.14 23.91 -12.78
C ALA A 220 10.66 25.06 -11.87
N LEU A 221 10.70 24.87 -10.54
CA LEU A 221 10.30 25.88 -9.56
C LEU A 221 11.22 27.12 -9.55
N LYS A 222 12.48 26.99 -9.97
CA LYS A 222 13.38 28.14 -10.15
C LYS A 222 13.07 28.94 -11.42
N LYS A 223 12.53 28.30 -12.45
CA LYS A 223 12.18 28.93 -13.74
C LYS A 223 10.79 29.56 -13.75
N ALA A 224 9.89 29.11 -12.87
CA ALA A 224 8.61 29.77 -12.67
C ALA A 224 8.87 31.23 -12.30
N PRO A 225 8.20 32.20 -12.98
CA PRO A 225 8.45 33.61 -12.73
C PRO A 225 8.17 33.90 -11.27
N GLN A 226 9.25 34.21 -10.53
CA GLN A 226 9.16 34.91 -9.28
C GLN A 226 8.33 36.15 -9.60
N THR A 227 7.13 36.27 -9.04
CA THR A 227 6.39 37.53 -9.08
C THR A 227 7.22 38.48 -8.20
N SER A 228 8.23 39.09 -8.83
CA SER A 228 9.11 40.05 -8.22
C SER A 228 8.25 41.25 -7.87
N VAL A 229 7.92 41.37 -6.59
CA VAL A 229 7.64 42.69 -6.02
C VAL A 229 8.96 43.45 -6.13
N THR A 230 9.06 44.25 -7.18
CA THR A 230 10.04 45.33 -7.30
C THR A 230 9.74 46.35 -6.20
N GLY A 231 10.44 46.22 -5.08
CA GLY A 231 10.71 47.32 -4.16
C GLY A 231 12.14 47.76 -4.39
N ASP A 232 12.29 48.73 -5.29
CA ASP A 232 13.51 49.51 -5.47
C ASP A 232 13.68 50.35 -4.19
N ASP A 233 14.78 50.18 -3.48
CA ASP A 233 15.37 51.25 -2.67
C ASP A 233 16.83 50.90 -2.37
N ALA A 234 17.70 51.61 -3.10
CA ALA A 234 19.10 51.71 -2.81
C ALA A 234 19.33 52.59 -1.58
N VAL A 235 20.14 52.12 -0.64
CA VAL A 235 20.99 52.97 0.22
C VAL A 235 22.25 52.19 0.63
N ASP A 236 23.28 52.45 -0.15
CA ASP A 236 24.64 52.90 0.21
C ASP A 236 25.36 52.43 1.50
N GLU A 237 26.61 52.05 1.23
CA GLU A 237 27.86 51.86 1.99
C GLU A 237 27.94 51.84 3.54
N THR A 238 28.70 50.87 4.07
CA THR A 238 30.10 51.14 4.52
C THR A 238 30.94 49.86 4.75
N SER A 239 32.22 49.97 4.37
CA SER A 239 33.29 48.98 4.49
C SER A 239 33.86 48.82 5.91
N PHE A 240 34.33 47.63 6.28
CA PHE A 240 35.63 47.48 6.97
C PHE A 240 36.29 46.11 6.71
N SER A 241 37.59 46.19 6.46
CA SER A 241 38.55 45.14 6.12
C SER A 241 38.98 44.30 7.34
N GLY A 242 39.41 43.06 7.10
CA GLY A 242 40.10 42.25 8.10
C GLY A 242 40.48 40.87 7.57
N ALA A 243 41.61 40.79 6.86
CA ALA A 243 42.22 39.55 6.38
C ALA A 243 42.77 38.68 7.53
N THR A 244 42.66 37.35 7.42
CA THR A 244 43.83 36.47 7.67
C THR A 244 43.67 35.14 6.94
N THR A 245 44.62 34.91 6.04
CA THR A 245 45.01 33.66 5.39
C THR A 245 45.61 32.69 6.41
N VAL A 246 45.28 31.39 6.37
CA VAL A 246 46.26 30.33 6.66
C VAL A 246 46.00 29.14 5.75
N GLU A 247 47.08 28.76 5.07
CA GLU A 247 47.22 27.69 4.10
C GLU A 247 47.08 26.28 4.69
N THR A 248 46.63 25.37 3.83
CA THR A 248 46.86 23.92 3.88
C THR A 248 48.37 23.60 3.84
N PRO A 249 48.80 22.42 4.31
CA PRO A 249 49.30 21.50 3.29
C PRO A 249 48.87 20.04 3.47
N ALA A 250 48.82 19.38 2.32
CA ALA A 250 48.51 17.98 2.10
C ALA A 250 49.73 17.06 2.31
N ALA A 251 49.48 15.82 2.74
CA ALA A 251 50.22 14.57 2.50
C ALA A 251 49.60 13.50 3.44
N GLU A 252 49.40 12.22 3.16
CA GLU A 252 49.79 11.36 2.06
C GLU A 252 48.92 10.08 2.10
N LYS A 253 48.91 9.36 0.99
CA LYS A 253 48.22 8.10 0.72
C LYS A 253 48.58 6.99 1.72
N THR A 254 47.60 6.17 2.10
CA THR A 254 47.82 4.71 2.15
C THR A 254 46.56 3.93 1.80
N THR A 255 46.61 3.34 0.62
CA THR A 255 45.82 2.23 0.10
C THR A 255 45.84 1.03 1.05
N ARG A 256 44.68 0.51 1.46
CA ARG A 256 44.52 -0.92 1.80
C ARG A 256 43.16 -1.44 1.37
N THR A 257 43.15 -1.97 0.16
CA THR A 257 42.19 -2.95 -0.35
C THR A 257 42.26 -4.21 0.51
N ARG A 258 41.15 -4.64 1.13
CA ARG A 258 41.00 -6.02 1.63
C ARG A 258 39.79 -6.69 0.98
N LYS A 259 40.10 -7.34 -0.13
CA LYS A 259 39.35 -8.41 -0.78
C LYS A 259 39.24 -9.57 0.22
N GLN A 260 38.03 -9.95 0.64
CA GLN A 260 37.81 -11.26 1.26
C GLN A 260 37.36 -12.25 0.19
N ALA A 261 38.11 -13.34 0.13
CA ALA A 261 37.97 -14.42 -0.82
C ALA A 261 36.85 -15.39 -0.41
N LYS A 262 36.26 -16.01 -1.44
CA LYS A 262 35.49 -17.26 -1.38
C LYS A 262 36.28 -18.34 -0.61
N ALA A 263 35.60 -19.05 0.27
CA ALA A 263 35.86 -20.46 0.53
C ALA A 263 34.63 -21.25 0.06
N ALA A 264 34.78 -21.92 -1.08
CA ALA A 264 33.95 -23.04 -1.46
C ALA A 264 34.69 -24.31 -1.01
N THR A 265 34.02 -25.16 -0.25
CA THR A 265 34.40 -26.57 -0.11
C THR A 265 33.12 -27.37 -0.29
N GLY A 266 33.06 -28.06 -1.43
CA GLY A 266 32.03 -29.05 -1.68
C GLY A 266 32.32 -30.36 -0.95
N THR A 267 31.29 -31.20 -0.94
CA THR A 267 31.26 -32.64 -1.28
C THR A 267 30.52 -33.42 -0.20
N LYS A 268 29.29 -33.85 -0.49
CA LYS A 268 28.99 -35.23 -0.90
C LYS A 268 27.50 -35.40 -1.21
N ALA A 269 27.26 -35.79 -2.45
CA ALA A 269 26.01 -36.36 -2.93
C ALA A 269 25.77 -37.72 -2.25
N ALA A 270 24.49 -38.01 -1.94
CA ALA A 270 24.01 -39.37 -1.76
C ALA A 270 22.63 -39.50 -2.40
N THR A 271 22.65 -39.80 -3.70
CA THR A 271 21.54 -40.37 -4.45
C THR A 271 21.23 -41.75 -3.88
N ARG A 272 19.96 -42.06 -3.54
CA ARG A 272 19.50 -43.44 -3.51
C ARG A 272 18.16 -43.59 -4.23
N ARG A 273 18.26 -44.31 -5.35
CA ARG A 273 17.18 -44.81 -6.20
C ARG A 273 16.35 -45.88 -5.48
N THR A 274 15.05 -45.83 -5.74
CA THR A 274 14.07 -46.91 -5.95
C THR A 274 14.37 -48.33 -5.44
N ALA A 275 13.39 -48.90 -4.72
CA ALA A 275 13.07 -50.32 -4.85
C ALA A 275 11.55 -50.54 -4.66
N ALA A 276 10.88 -50.80 -5.78
CA ALA A 276 9.60 -51.50 -5.80
C ALA A 276 9.83 -52.97 -5.44
N LYS A 277 8.93 -53.59 -4.67
CA LYS A 277 8.79 -55.05 -4.66
C LYS A 277 7.31 -55.45 -4.59
N LYS A 278 6.92 -56.15 -5.64
CA LYS A 278 5.65 -56.88 -5.86
C LYS A 278 5.59 -58.15 -4.97
N THR A 279 4.40 -58.77 -5.05
CA THR A 279 3.96 -60.14 -4.66
C THR A 279 3.51 -60.28 -3.20
N THR A 280 2.36 -60.89 -2.87
CA THR A 280 1.73 -62.04 -3.54
C THR A 280 0.22 -62.12 -3.24
N LYS A 281 -0.57 -62.53 -4.25
CA LYS A 281 -1.92 -63.10 -4.11
C LYS A 281 -1.86 -64.40 -3.29
N ILE A 282 -2.78 -64.61 -2.36
CA ILE A 282 -3.33 -65.95 -2.07
C ILE A 282 -4.85 -65.80 -1.92
N ALA A 283 -5.57 -66.58 -2.72
CA ALA A 283 -7.00 -66.78 -2.70
C ALA A 283 -7.34 -68.10 -1.97
N THR A 284 -8.64 -68.32 -1.75
CA THR A 284 -9.34 -69.46 -1.11
C THR A 284 -9.39 -69.37 0.42
N LYS A 285 -10.59 -69.32 1.03
CA LYS A 285 -11.73 -70.23 0.88
C LYS A 285 -13.07 -69.50 0.94
#